data_AF-Q178Y5-F1
#
_entry.id   AF-Q178Y5-F1
#
_cell.length_a   1.000
_cell.length_b   1.000
_cell.length_c   1.000
_cell.angle_alpha   90.00
_cell.angle_beta   90.00
_cell.angle_gamma   90.00
#
_symmetry.space_group_name_H-M   'P 1'
#
loop_
_entity.id
_entity.type
_entity.pdbx_description
1 polymer ?
#
loop_
_entity_poly.entity_id
_entity_poly.type
_entity_poly.pdbx_seq_one_letter_code
_entity_poly.pdbx_strand_id
1 'polypeptide(L)'
;MISEKLKQKFWDVLHFLCYDPKRLVRIIVLSVCSVVVIFQLTECFHKLINPPITTHSRFDLNESMSYPAITFCRNPPYKFDVMERYNLSQHPKYANAFNNFDFSQATLADLFRDATYNQSEFFIQYGLDGLTENVEVISSMHLDMGQCFTLNPLTTTTHSWKDVGYSILLQHDIRDDVYFLGEDLPGWHIFIHDPVEGFAENRMQSSGRVEYLFMEVDEEIEIKLTTQHFYMLPSAENLCTTQTEMSSTRCSELCHWQHVIDVVGCTGPWMPNSEEELCDTANETQQLIKHYNRLEDLDSRICGCYQPCSTTIFTAYVMNRKHYRINVPSGQVWLYYTSKMVTIVEEFHGYDLTQFVADLGGSLGFLLGLSVLGLIGLLEKIVALLFIRNLIAEKRNRAGSKDTKQQQQQEKEKSDDLSQNYTSITECSDTTLAVANVKK
;
A
#
# COMPACT_ATOMS: atom_id res chain seq x y z
N MET A 1 43.39 1.42 45.95
CA MET A 1 43.99 2.70 45.50
C MET A 1 43.26 3.40 44.35
N ILE A 2 42.62 2.71 43.40
CA ILE A 2 41.90 3.37 42.28
C ILE A 2 40.53 3.94 42.71
N SER A 3 39.84 3.28 43.67
CA SER A 3 38.53 3.70 44.19
C SER A 3 38.54 5.04 44.94
N GLU A 4 39.59 5.33 45.72
CA GLU A 4 39.68 6.60 46.47
C GLU A 4 39.99 7.81 45.59
N LYS A 5 40.84 7.64 44.56
CA LYS A 5 41.11 8.70 43.57
C LYS A 5 39.85 9.06 42.76
N LEU A 6 38.97 8.09 42.49
CA LEU A 6 37.67 8.35 41.87
C LEU A 6 36.73 9.10 42.82
N LYS A 7 36.65 8.71 44.09
CA LYS A 7 35.82 9.39 45.09
C LYS A 7 36.25 10.84 45.32
N GLN A 8 37.55 11.10 45.37
CA GLN A 8 38.05 12.46 45.60
C GLN A 8 37.80 13.37 44.40
N LYS A 9 38.04 12.88 43.16
CA LYS A 9 37.63 13.59 41.94
C LYS A 9 36.12 13.80 41.85
N PHE A 10 35.32 12.84 42.31
CA PHE A 10 33.87 12.97 42.33
C PHE A 10 33.40 14.06 43.31
N TRP A 11 34.00 14.12 44.50
CA TRP A 11 33.73 15.17 45.49
C TRP A 11 34.20 16.56 45.04
N ASP A 12 35.33 16.67 44.35
CA ASP A 12 35.80 17.95 43.78
C ASP A 12 34.88 18.44 42.65
N VAL A 13 34.38 17.53 41.81
CA VAL A 13 33.39 17.85 40.77
C VAL A 13 32.05 18.24 41.40
N LEU A 14 31.62 17.57 42.47
CA LEU A 14 30.39 17.87 43.20
C LEU A 14 30.47 19.23 43.90
N HIS A 15 31.61 19.56 44.50
CA HIS A 15 31.86 20.84 45.16
C HIS A 15 31.97 22.00 44.14
N PHE A 16 32.53 21.74 42.94
CA PHE A 16 32.53 22.68 41.82
C PHE A 16 31.13 22.91 41.22
N LEU A 17 30.28 21.88 41.21
CA LEU A 17 28.89 21.95 40.75
C LEU A 17 27.98 22.75 41.70
N CYS A 18 28.23 22.70 43.02
CA CYS A 18 27.40 23.36 44.04
C CYS A 18 27.70 24.86 44.26
N TYR A 19 28.78 25.41 43.70
CA TYR A 19 29.16 26.82 43.92
C TYR A 19 28.32 27.81 43.07
N ASP A 20 27.60 27.33 42.05
CA ASP A 20 26.75 28.17 41.21
C ASP A 20 25.52 27.38 40.70
N PRO A 21 24.34 27.48 41.34
CA PRO A 21 23.17 26.66 41.02
C PRO A 21 22.72 26.80 39.56
N LYS A 22 23.08 27.92 38.91
CA LYS A 22 22.81 28.18 37.49
C LYS A 22 23.63 27.30 36.55
N ARG A 23 24.85 26.89 36.95
CA ARG A 23 25.69 25.98 36.14
C ARG A 23 25.19 24.54 36.24
N LEU A 24 24.79 24.11 37.43
CA LEU A 24 24.19 22.79 37.66
C LEU A 24 22.94 22.59 36.78
N VAL A 25 22.02 23.55 36.79
CA VAL A 25 20.79 23.48 35.98
C VAL A 25 21.10 23.40 34.48
N ARG A 26 22.08 24.16 33.98
CA ARG A 26 22.49 24.09 32.56
C ARG A 26 23.05 22.72 32.17
N ILE A 27 23.88 22.12 33.03
CA ILE A 27 24.46 20.80 32.77
C ILE A 27 23.37 19.72 32.75
N ILE A 28 22.42 19.78 33.69
CA ILE A 28 21.30 18.84 33.75
C ILE A 28 20.42 18.98 32.49
N VAL A 29 20.05 20.21 32.12
CA VAL A 29 19.24 20.46 30.93
C VAL A 29 19.94 19.96 29.66
N LEU A 30 21.24 20.28 29.49
CA LEU A 30 22.01 19.79 28.34
C LEU A 30 22.09 18.26 28.32
N SER A 31 22.33 17.62 29.46
CA SER A 31 22.40 16.16 29.55
C SER A 31 21.06 15.51 29.16
N VAL A 32 19.94 16.03 29.65
CA VAL A 32 18.61 15.52 29.31
C VAL A 32 18.31 15.73 27.82
N CYS A 33 18.59 16.92 27.28
CA CYS A 33 18.42 17.21 25.86
C CYS A 33 19.29 16.33 24.97
N SER A 34 20.54 16.05 25.36
CA SER A 34 21.42 15.12 24.64
C SER A 34 20.86 13.70 24.62
N VAL A 35 20.33 13.20 25.74
CA VAL A 35 19.68 11.87 25.79
C VAL A 35 18.46 11.82 24.87
N VAL A 36 17.59 12.84 24.91
CA VAL A 36 16.40 12.91 24.05
C VAL A 36 16.80 12.93 22.57
N VAL A 37 17.83 13.68 22.19
CA VAL A 37 18.28 13.74 20.80
C VAL A 37 18.91 12.43 20.37
N ILE A 38 19.72 11.77 21.20
CA ILE A 38 20.26 10.43 20.88
C ILE A 38 19.11 9.45 20.62
N PHE A 39 18.08 9.45 21.48
CA PHE A 39 16.90 8.61 21.29
C PHE A 39 16.17 8.91 19.97
N GLN A 40 15.92 10.19 19.68
CA GLN A 40 15.29 10.62 18.42
C GLN A 40 16.12 10.20 17.19
N LEU A 41 17.45 10.34 17.25
CA LEU A 41 18.33 9.91 16.17
C LEU A 41 18.25 8.40 15.97
N THR A 42 18.29 7.60 17.04
CA THR A 42 18.15 6.13 16.95
C THR A 42 16.83 5.74 16.28
N GLU A 43 15.72 6.38 16.64
CA GLU A 43 14.42 6.16 16.00
C GLU A 43 14.44 6.54 14.51
N CYS A 44 15.06 7.68 14.15
CA CYS A 44 15.19 8.12 12.76
C CYS A 44 16.03 7.15 11.93
N PHE A 45 17.13 6.61 12.48
CA PHE A 45 17.93 5.59 11.82
C PHE A 45 17.16 4.27 11.67
N HIS A 46 16.38 3.88 12.69
CA HIS A 46 15.55 2.69 12.60
C HIS A 46 14.49 2.82 11.49
N LYS A 47 13.83 3.97 11.40
CA LYS A 47 12.87 4.28 10.31
C LYS A 47 13.52 4.35 8.94
N LEU A 48 14.79 4.76 8.84
CA LEU A 48 15.53 4.74 7.57
C LEU A 48 15.87 3.32 7.11
N ILE A 49 16.20 2.43 8.05
CA ILE A 49 16.54 1.03 7.75
C ILE A 49 15.28 0.22 7.41
N ASN A 50 14.21 0.42 8.16
CA ASN A 50 12.92 -0.24 7.97
C ASN A 50 11.83 0.82 7.74
N PRO A 51 11.78 1.42 6.54
CA PRO A 51 10.80 2.47 6.24
C PRO A 51 9.38 1.90 6.30
N PRO A 52 8.44 2.57 6.99
CA PRO A 52 7.05 2.15 7.00
C PRO A 52 6.48 2.23 5.57
N ILE A 53 5.70 1.22 5.19
CA ILE A 53 4.96 1.23 3.93
C ILE A 53 3.75 2.12 4.12
N THR A 54 3.54 3.04 3.18
CA THR A 54 2.36 3.92 3.13
C THR A 54 1.66 3.70 1.80
N THR A 55 0.33 3.78 1.82
CA THR A 55 -0.50 3.63 0.64
C THR A 55 -1.11 4.97 0.26
N HIS A 56 -1.00 5.35 -1.02
CA HIS A 56 -1.68 6.50 -1.59
C HIS A 56 -2.73 6.04 -2.59
N SER A 57 -3.91 6.66 -2.57
CA SER A 57 -4.94 6.44 -3.57
C SER A 57 -5.19 7.73 -4.35
N ARG A 58 -5.23 7.61 -5.67
CA ARG A 58 -5.53 8.72 -6.58
C ARG A 58 -6.48 8.25 -7.68
N PHE A 59 -7.19 9.19 -8.28
CA PHE A 59 -8.03 8.94 -9.44
C PHE A 59 -7.35 9.54 -10.66
N ASP A 60 -7.07 8.71 -11.66
CA ASP A 60 -6.53 9.15 -12.93
C ASP A 60 -7.61 9.00 -14.01
N LEU A 61 -7.73 10.01 -14.86
CA LEU A 61 -8.59 9.95 -16.05
C LEU A 61 -7.78 9.29 -17.16
N ASN A 62 -8.09 8.03 -17.47
CA ASN A 62 -7.34 7.31 -18.50
C ASN A 62 -7.85 7.68 -19.90
N GLU A 63 -6.93 7.86 -20.86
CA GLU A 63 -7.31 8.21 -22.24
C GLU A 63 -7.96 7.01 -22.97
N SER A 64 -7.38 5.82 -22.76
CA SER A 64 -7.88 4.52 -23.22
C SER A 64 -8.04 3.55 -22.05
N MET A 65 -9.08 2.72 -22.09
CA MET A 65 -9.37 1.72 -21.06
C MET A 65 -9.37 0.32 -21.68
N SER A 66 -8.76 -0.62 -20.99
CA SER A 66 -8.89 -2.04 -21.29
C SER A 66 -10.17 -2.59 -20.68
N TYR A 67 -10.80 -3.53 -21.36
CA TYR A 67 -11.88 -4.32 -20.77
C TYR A 67 -11.31 -5.54 -20.03
N PRO A 68 -12.04 -6.11 -19.06
CA PRO A 68 -11.70 -7.39 -18.45
C PRO A 68 -11.97 -8.55 -19.40
N ALA A 69 -11.38 -9.71 -19.09
CA ALA A 69 -11.84 -10.98 -19.61
C ALA A 69 -13.11 -11.41 -18.85
N ILE A 70 -14.01 -12.10 -19.56
CA ILE A 70 -15.26 -12.59 -18.97
C ILE A 70 -15.41 -14.08 -19.26
N THR A 71 -15.38 -14.90 -18.22
CA THR A 71 -15.63 -16.34 -18.31
C THR A 71 -17.09 -16.65 -17.99
N PHE A 72 -17.71 -17.44 -18.86
CA PHE A 72 -19.04 -17.97 -18.69
C PHE A 72 -18.98 -19.48 -18.49
N CYS A 73 -19.59 -19.96 -17.42
CA CYS A 73 -19.84 -21.37 -17.18
C CYS A 73 -21.34 -21.60 -17.06
N ARG A 74 -21.86 -22.59 -17.77
CA ARG A 74 -23.30 -22.85 -17.82
C ARG A 74 -23.75 -23.68 -16.61
N ASN A 75 -24.96 -23.43 -16.12
CA ASN A 75 -25.61 -24.25 -15.12
C ASN A 75 -26.98 -24.73 -15.62
N PRO A 76 -27.25 -26.04 -15.74
CA PRO A 76 -26.36 -27.16 -15.47
C PRO A 76 -25.18 -27.22 -16.47
N PRO A 77 -24.01 -27.72 -16.03
CA PRO A 77 -22.81 -27.78 -16.87
C PRO A 77 -22.78 -28.97 -17.84
N TYR A 78 -23.57 -30.01 -17.56
CA TYR A 78 -23.64 -31.24 -18.37
C TYR A 78 -25.06 -31.53 -18.87
N LYS A 79 -25.15 -31.99 -20.12
CA LYS A 79 -26.38 -32.47 -20.77
C LYS A 79 -26.84 -33.76 -20.10
N PHE A 80 -28.00 -33.72 -19.45
CA PHE A 80 -28.51 -34.85 -18.67
C PHE A 80 -28.78 -36.10 -19.51
N ASP A 81 -29.38 -35.92 -20.69
CA ASP A 81 -29.66 -37.00 -21.65
C ASP A 81 -28.36 -37.65 -22.16
N VAL A 82 -27.28 -36.88 -22.30
CA VAL A 82 -25.98 -37.42 -22.69
C VAL A 82 -25.34 -38.20 -21.54
N MET A 83 -25.37 -37.67 -20.31
CA MET A 83 -24.84 -38.38 -19.14
C MET A 83 -25.52 -39.74 -18.93
N GLU A 84 -26.85 -39.81 -19.12
CA GLU A 84 -27.60 -41.06 -19.00
C GLU A 84 -27.12 -42.13 -20.00
N ARG A 85 -26.76 -41.74 -21.23
CA ARG A 85 -26.19 -42.66 -22.24
C ARG A 85 -24.85 -43.26 -21.82
N TYR A 86 -24.10 -42.58 -20.96
CA TYR A 86 -22.85 -43.07 -20.37
C TYR A 86 -23.04 -43.76 -19.01
N ASN A 87 -24.28 -44.03 -18.60
CA ASN A 87 -24.65 -44.60 -17.30
C ASN A 87 -24.27 -43.73 -16.10
N LEU A 88 -24.18 -42.40 -16.27
CA LEU A 88 -24.01 -41.46 -15.16
C LEU A 88 -25.38 -40.97 -14.68
N SER A 89 -25.71 -41.22 -13.41
CA SER A 89 -26.97 -40.79 -12.78
C SER A 89 -26.85 -39.51 -11.96
N GLN A 90 -25.65 -38.95 -11.85
CA GLN A 90 -25.32 -37.83 -10.99
C GLN A 90 -24.12 -37.05 -11.55
N HIS A 91 -23.91 -35.86 -11.01
CA HIS A 91 -22.87 -34.94 -11.44
C HIS A 91 -21.46 -35.59 -11.42
N PRO A 92 -20.62 -35.38 -12.47
CA PRO A 92 -19.26 -35.94 -12.55
C PRO A 92 -18.35 -35.59 -11.37
N LYS A 93 -18.55 -34.45 -10.70
CA LYS A 93 -17.83 -34.08 -9.47
C LYS A 93 -17.90 -35.11 -8.33
N TYR A 94 -18.91 -35.98 -8.34
CA TYR A 94 -19.08 -37.00 -7.32
C TYR A 94 -18.44 -38.31 -7.79
N ALA A 95 -17.42 -38.78 -7.07
CA ALA A 95 -16.66 -39.98 -7.43
C ALA A 95 -17.55 -41.20 -7.75
N ASN A 96 -18.62 -41.42 -7.00
CA ASN A 96 -19.56 -42.53 -7.21
C ASN A 96 -20.35 -42.46 -8.53
N ALA A 97 -20.27 -41.36 -9.29
CA ALA A 97 -20.90 -41.24 -10.61
C ALA A 97 -20.33 -42.26 -11.61
N PHE A 98 -19.07 -42.63 -11.43
CA PHE A 98 -18.33 -43.50 -12.35
C PHE A 98 -18.41 -44.98 -12.01
N ASN A 99 -19.24 -45.39 -11.04
CA ASN A 99 -19.39 -46.80 -10.66
C ASN A 99 -19.89 -47.69 -11.82
N ASN A 100 -20.74 -47.15 -12.69
CA ASN A 100 -21.36 -47.87 -13.81
C ASN A 100 -20.86 -47.40 -15.18
N PHE A 101 -19.86 -46.52 -15.23
CA PHE A 101 -19.29 -46.03 -16.48
C PHE A 101 -18.49 -47.14 -17.15
N ASP A 102 -18.74 -47.40 -18.44
CA ASP A 102 -18.07 -48.44 -19.20
C ASP A 102 -16.81 -47.90 -19.88
N PHE A 103 -15.70 -47.96 -19.17
CA PHE A 103 -14.38 -47.54 -19.67
C PHE A 103 -13.88 -48.36 -20.87
N SER A 104 -14.49 -49.52 -21.18
CA SER A 104 -14.13 -50.30 -22.36
C SER A 104 -14.74 -49.77 -23.66
N GLN A 105 -15.84 -49.01 -23.56
CA GLN A 105 -16.56 -48.45 -24.71
C GLN A 105 -16.24 -46.98 -24.96
N ALA A 106 -15.92 -46.22 -23.91
CA ALA A 106 -15.68 -44.79 -24.03
C ALA A 106 -14.62 -44.30 -23.04
N THR A 107 -13.91 -43.24 -23.44
CA THR A 107 -12.94 -42.57 -22.57
C THR A 107 -13.60 -41.44 -21.77
N LEU A 108 -12.93 -40.98 -20.72
CA LEU A 108 -13.35 -39.77 -20.00
C LEU A 108 -13.39 -38.54 -20.92
N ALA A 109 -12.48 -38.45 -21.89
CA ALA A 109 -12.46 -37.34 -22.84
C ALA A 109 -13.70 -37.34 -23.75
N ASP A 110 -14.17 -38.52 -24.18
CA ASP A 110 -15.40 -38.64 -24.96
C ASP A 110 -16.62 -38.21 -24.15
N LEU A 111 -16.72 -38.67 -22.90
CA LEU A 111 -17.79 -38.25 -21.99
C LEU A 111 -17.84 -36.73 -21.83
N PHE A 112 -16.71 -36.09 -21.48
CA PHE A 112 -16.69 -34.65 -21.21
C PHE A 112 -16.93 -33.84 -22.49
N ARG A 113 -16.38 -34.24 -23.63
CA ARG A 113 -16.63 -33.58 -24.91
C ARG A 113 -18.10 -33.65 -25.32
N ASP A 114 -18.74 -34.80 -25.14
CA ASP A 114 -20.09 -35.03 -25.65
C ASP A 114 -21.16 -34.54 -24.66
N ALA A 115 -20.90 -34.63 -23.35
CA ALA A 115 -21.82 -34.21 -22.31
C ALA A 115 -21.78 -32.70 -22.01
N THR A 116 -20.72 -31.98 -22.40
CA THR A 116 -20.65 -30.52 -22.23
C THR A 116 -21.19 -29.77 -23.46
N TYR A 117 -21.18 -28.44 -23.39
CA TYR A 117 -21.75 -27.56 -24.41
C TYR A 117 -20.65 -26.90 -25.23
N ASN A 118 -20.74 -27.05 -26.54
CA ASN A 118 -19.82 -26.44 -27.50
C ASN A 118 -20.17 -24.96 -27.70
N GLN A 119 -19.19 -24.17 -28.20
CA GLN A 119 -19.33 -22.72 -28.34
C GLN A 119 -20.58 -22.29 -29.14
N SER A 120 -20.92 -23.02 -30.20
CA SER A 120 -22.10 -22.76 -31.05
C SER A 120 -23.44 -23.03 -30.37
N GLU A 121 -23.45 -23.85 -29.32
CA GLU A 121 -24.64 -24.12 -28.50
C GLU A 121 -24.73 -23.13 -27.33
N PHE A 122 -23.63 -22.44 -27.03
CA PHE A 122 -23.49 -21.54 -25.88
C PHE A 122 -23.79 -20.09 -26.25
N PHE A 123 -23.27 -19.60 -27.38
CA PHE A 123 -23.41 -18.20 -27.80
C PHE A 123 -24.32 -18.07 -29.03
N ILE A 124 -25.31 -17.19 -28.93
CA ILE A 124 -26.08 -16.71 -30.10
C ILE A 124 -25.33 -15.56 -30.77
N GLN A 125 -24.88 -14.60 -29.95
CA GLN A 125 -24.13 -13.44 -30.39
C GLN A 125 -23.23 -12.94 -29.26
N TYR A 126 -22.07 -12.42 -29.59
CA TYR A 126 -21.21 -11.71 -28.66
C TYR A 126 -20.42 -10.64 -29.41
N GLY A 127 -19.92 -9.64 -28.70
CA GLY A 127 -19.05 -8.64 -29.30
C GLY A 127 -18.63 -7.60 -28.27
N LEU A 128 -17.57 -6.88 -28.64
CA LEU A 128 -17.07 -5.72 -27.92
C LEU A 128 -16.99 -4.56 -28.90
N ASP A 129 -17.52 -3.40 -28.52
CA ASP A 129 -17.66 -2.25 -29.44
C ASP A 129 -18.45 -2.62 -30.71
N GLY A 130 -19.50 -3.43 -30.53
CA GLY A 130 -20.38 -3.89 -31.60
C GLY A 130 -19.79 -4.94 -32.56
N LEU A 131 -18.54 -5.37 -32.36
CA LEU A 131 -17.84 -6.28 -33.28
C LEU A 131 -17.39 -7.57 -32.58
N THR A 132 -17.57 -8.71 -33.26
CA THR A 132 -17.11 -10.04 -32.81
C THR A 132 -15.60 -10.18 -32.89
N GLU A 133 -14.95 -9.52 -33.86
CA GLU A 133 -13.49 -9.57 -34.08
C GLU A 133 -12.68 -8.88 -32.98
N ASN A 134 -13.33 -8.07 -32.14
CA ASN A 134 -12.74 -7.43 -30.98
C ASN A 134 -12.63 -8.36 -29.76
N VAL A 135 -13.06 -9.62 -29.90
CA VAL A 135 -13.11 -10.60 -28.81
C VAL A 135 -12.53 -11.94 -29.30
N GLU A 136 -11.57 -12.46 -28.54
CA GLU A 136 -11.11 -13.85 -28.68
C GLU A 136 -11.89 -14.74 -27.71
N VAL A 137 -12.33 -15.92 -28.18
CA VAL A 137 -13.03 -16.90 -27.33
C VAL A 137 -12.11 -18.07 -27.07
N ILE A 138 -11.84 -18.34 -25.79
CA ILE A 138 -11.04 -19.48 -25.34
C ILE A 138 -11.95 -20.42 -24.56
N SER A 139 -11.89 -21.72 -24.86
CA SER A 139 -12.60 -22.75 -24.09
C SER A 139 -11.70 -23.39 -23.05
N SER A 140 -12.21 -23.60 -21.84
CA SER A 140 -11.55 -24.35 -20.77
C SER A 140 -12.48 -25.45 -20.24
N MET A 141 -11.90 -26.59 -19.86
CA MET A 141 -12.64 -27.74 -19.32
C MET A 141 -12.41 -27.82 -17.81
N HIS A 142 -13.49 -27.97 -17.06
CA HIS A 142 -13.51 -28.02 -15.60
C HIS A 142 -14.37 -29.19 -15.10
N LEU A 143 -14.18 -29.61 -13.84
CA LEU A 143 -14.85 -30.80 -13.29
C LEU A 143 -16.23 -30.51 -12.70
N ASP A 144 -16.38 -29.40 -11.99
CA ASP A 144 -17.65 -28.92 -11.44
C ASP A 144 -18.43 -28.13 -12.49
N MET A 145 -17.76 -27.26 -13.23
CA MET A 145 -18.36 -26.28 -14.15
C MET A 145 -18.46 -26.77 -15.61
N GLY A 146 -17.93 -27.94 -15.94
CA GLY A 146 -17.91 -28.47 -17.30
C GLY A 146 -17.09 -27.59 -18.26
N GLN A 147 -17.55 -27.44 -19.50
CA GLN A 147 -16.89 -26.59 -20.48
C GLN A 147 -17.32 -25.12 -20.31
N CYS A 148 -16.36 -24.25 -20.01
CA CYS A 148 -16.55 -22.81 -19.89
C CYS A 148 -15.90 -22.07 -21.06
N PHE A 149 -16.36 -20.84 -21.29
CA PHE A 149 -15.86 -19.98 -22.36
C PHE A 149 -15.46 -18.61 -21.83
N THR A 150 -14.21 -18.22 -22.09
CA THR A 150 -13.64 -16.92 -21.72
C THR A 150 -13.59 -16.02 -22.94
N LEU A 151 -14.21 -14.85 -22.82
CA LEU A 151 -14.16 -13.77 -23.80
C LEU A 151 -13.02 -12.81 -23.46
N ASN A 152 -11.92 -12.89 -24.20
CA ASN A 152 -10.76 -12.02 -24.04
C ASN A 152 -10.88 -10.79 -24.95
N PRO A 153 -10.70 -9.57 -24.43
CA PRO A 153 -10.74 -8.36 -25.24
C PRO A 153 -9.47 -8.21 -26.07
N LEU A 154 -9.63 -7.92 -27.36
CA LEU A 154 -8.53 -7.63 -28.30
C LEU A 154 -8.35 -6.13 -28.59
N THR A 155 -9.24 -5.30 -28.05
CA THR A 155 -9.24 -3.85 -28.26
C THR A 155 -9.37 -3.09 -26.95
N THR A 156 -8.97 -1.83 -26.98
CA THR A 156 -9.19 -0.87 -25.89
C THR A 156 -10.23 0.15 -26.33
N THR A 157 -10.93 0.75 -25.38
CA THR A 157 -11.94 1.78 -25.68
C THR A 157 -11.47 3.15 -25.22
N THR A 158 -11.84 4.18 -25.97
CA THR A 158 -11.72 5.58 -25.54
C THR A 158 -13.08 6.17 -25.15
N HIS A 159 -14.09 5.33 -24.95
CA HIS A 159 -15.46 5.75 -24.68
C HIS A 159 -16.00 5.02 -23.44
N SER A 160 -16.97 5.64 -22.77
CA SER A 160 -17.53 5.13 -21.51
C SER A 160 -19.06 5.18 -21.54
N TRP A 161 -19.65 4.46 -22.49
CA TRP A 161 -21.09 4.29 -22.63
C TRP A 161 -21.42 2.84 -23.00
N LYS A 162 -22.71 2.48 -22.92
CA LYS A 162 -23.20 1.10 -23.09
C LYS A 162 -22.84 0.48 -24.45
N ASP A 163 -23.05 1.23 -25.54
CA ASP A 163 -22.90 0.73 -26.92
C ASP A 163 -21.47 0.34 -27.32
N VAL A 164 -20.44 0.87 -26.63
CA VAL A 164 -19.02 0.50 -26.86
C VAL A 164 -18.55 -0.65 -25.97
N GLY A 165 -19.42 -1.15 -25.08
CA GLY A 165 -19.12 -2.23 -24.16
C GLY A 165 -19.32 -3.61 -24.76
N TYR A 166 -19.29 -4.62 -23.89
CA TYR A 166 -19.69 -5.96 -24.25
C TYR A 166 -21.20 -6.05 -24.42
N SER A 167 -21.60 -6.74 -25.49
CA SER A 167 -22.97 -7.18 -25.76
C SER A 167 -22.95 -8.68 -26.02
N ILE A 168 -23.49 -9.46 -25.09
CA ILE A 168 -23.37 -10.92 -25.13
C ILE A 168 -24.77 -11.53 -24.97
N LEU A 169 -25.14 -12.39 -25.91
CA LEU A 169 -26.39 -13.14 -25.93
C LEU A 169 -26.08 -14.63 -25.87
N LEU A 170 -26.49 -15.25 -24.77
CA LEU A 170 -26.26 -16.65 -24.44
C LEU A 170 -27.50 -17.49 -24.72
N GLN A 171 -27.30 -18.76 -25.10
CA GLN A 171 -28.36 -19.72 -25.36
C GLN A 171 -28.43 -20.80 -24.28
N HIS A 172 -29.65 -21.18 -23.90
CA HIS A 172 -29.94 -22.30 -23.01
C HIS A 172 -30.90 -23.29 -23.68
N ASP A 173 -30.87 -24.56 -23.25
CA ASP A 173 -31.73 -25.64 -23.77
C ASP A 173 -32.86 -26.05 -22.81
N ILE A 174 -33.01 -25.35 -21.68
CA ILE A 174 -33.95 -25.79 -20.64
C ILE A 174 -35.36 -25.47 -21.09
N ARG A 175 -36.15 -26.52 -21.14
CA ARG A 175 -37.59 -26.47 -21.35
C ARG A 175 -38.26 -26.55 -19.98
N ASP A 176 -39.36 -25.83 -19.81
CA ASP A 176 -40.11 -25.66 -18.56
C ASP A 176 -40.58 -26.99 -17.89
N ASP A 177 -40.29 -28.16 -18.48
CA ASP A 177 -40.76 -29.49 -18.10
C ASP A 177 -39.71 -30.39 -17.41
N VAL A 178 -38.42 -30.01 -17.38
CA VAL A 178 -37.37 -30.84 -16.77
C VAL A 178 -37.16 -30.42 -15.32
N TYR A 179 -37.75 -31.20 -14.39
CA TYR A 179 -37.44 -31.12 -12.97
C TYR A 179 -35.94 -31.38 -12.75
N PHE A 180 -35.18 -30.32 -12.47
CA PHE A 180 -33.81 -30.45 -12.01
C PHE A 180 -33.83 -31.10 -10.62
N LEU A 181 -33.16 -32.25 -10.51
CA LEU A 181 -32.87 -32.92 -9.23
C LEU A 181 -31.72 -32.21 -8.48
N GLY A 182 -31.73 -30.86 -8.47
CA GLY A 182 -30.72 -30.01 -7.85
C GLY A 182 -31.34 -28.71 -7.33
N GLU A 183 -30.70 -28.10 -6.34
CA GLU A 183 -31.15 -26.85 -5.72
C GLU A 183 -30.83 -25.60 -6.57
N ASP A 184 -29.95 -25.72 -7.56
CA ASP A 184 -29.42 -24.58 -8.31
C ASP A 184 -30.30 -24.19 -9.51
N LEU A 185 -30.56 -22.89 -9.65
CA LEU A 185 -31.33 -22.33 -10.75
C LEU A 185 -30.56 -22.46 -12.07
N PRO A 186 -31.25 -22.70 -13.19
CA PRO A 186 -30.59 -22.73 -14.48
C PRO A 186 -30.13 -21.34 -14.93
N GLY A 187 -28.98 -21.29 -15.60
CA GLY A 187 -28.40 -20.03 -16.03
C GLY A 187 -26.91 -20.11 -16.30
N TRP A 188 -26.19 -19.03 -15.97
CA TRP A 188 -24.76 -18.89 -16.21
C TRP A 188 -24.05 -18.26 -15.02
N HIS A 189 -22.96 -18.89 -14.62
CA HIS A 189 -21.94 -18.29 -13.77
C HIS A 189 -21.06 -17.39 -14.63
N ILE A 190 -20.88 -16.14 -14.19
CA ILE A 190 -20.13 -15.11 -14.90
C ILE A 190 -18.98 -14.68 -14.00
N PHE A 191 -17.77 -14.82 -14.49
CA PHE A 191 -16.54 -14.45 -13.81
C PHE A 191 -15.85 -13.33 -14.57
N ILE A 192 -15.59 -12.21 -13.91
CA ILE A 192 -14.95 -11.03 -14.51
C ILE A 192 -13.57 -10.90 -13.87
N HIS A 193 -12.52 -10.94 -14.70
CA HIS A 193 -11.15 -10.97 -14.21
C HIS A 193 -10.18 -10.28 -15.17
N ASP A 194 -8.96 -10.03 -14.70
CA ASP A 194 -7.89 -9.56 -15.57
C ASP A 194 -7.53 -10.65 -16.61
N PRO A 195 -7.35 -10.30 -17.90
CA PRO A 195 -6.99 -11.26 -18.93
C PRO A 195 -5.72 -12.07 -18.64
N VAL A 196 -4.77 -11.49 -17.89
CA VAL A 196 -3.53 -12.16 -17.49
C VAL A 196 -3.77 -13.13 -16.34
N GLU A 197 -4.60 -12.78 -15.35
CA GLU A 197 -4.83 -13.63 -14.17
C GLU A 197 -5.50 -14.96 -14.57
N GLY A 198 -6.44 -14.91 -15.51
CA GLY A 198 -7.21 -16.06 -15.97
C GLY A 198 -8.32 -16.49 -14.99
N PHE A 199 -9.03 -17.55 -15.36
CA PHE A 199 -10.07 -18.18 -14.54
C PHE A 199 -9.62 -19.57 -14.11
N ALA A 200 -9.86 -19.92 -12.84
CA ALA A 200 -9.70 -21.26 -12.30
C ALA A 200 -10.96 -21.65 -11.50
N GLU A 201 -11.30 -22.93 -11.55
CA GLU A 201 -12.48 -23.48 -10.86
C GLU A 201 -12.37 -23.39 -9.33
N ASN A 202 -11.15 -23.51 -8.78
CA ASN A 202 -10.92 -23.46 -7.34
C ASN A 202 -11.00 -22.02 -6.80
N ARG A 203 -12.07 -21.74 -6.05
CA ARG A 203 -12.42 -20.39 -5.57
C ARG A 203 -11.41 -19.79 -4.59
N MET A 204 -10.68 -20.61 -3.83
CA MET A 204 -9.64 -20.09 -2.91
C MET A 204 -8.45 -19.50 -3.68
N GLN A 205 -8.13 -20.04 -4.86
CA GLN A 205 -7.04 -19.57 -5.71
C GLN A 205 -7.36 -18.27 -6.47
N SER A 206 -8.65 -17.97 -6.66
CA SER A 206 -9.13 -16.76 -7.34
C SER A 206 -9.59 -15.65 -6.37
N SER A 207 -9.51 -15.89 -5.05
CA SER A 207 -10.17 -15.05 -4.06
C SER A 207 -9.61 -13.61 -4.03
N GLY A 208 -10.50 -12.65 -4.38
CA GLY A 208 -10.25 -11.21 -4.32
C GLY A 208 -9.94 -10.52 -5.66
N ARG A 209 -9.73 -11.26 -6.75
CA ARG A 209 -9.37 -10.70 -8.07
C ARG A 209 -10.34 -11.02 -9.20
N VAL A 210 -11.27 -11.92 -8.92
CA VAL A 210 -12.33 -12.35 -9.83
C VAL A 210 -13.65 -11.94 -9.23
N GLU A 211 -14.42 -11.13 -9.95
CA GLU A 211 -15.79 -10.81 -9.58
C GLU A 211 -16.72 -11.92 -10.09
N TYR A 212 -17.68 -12.31 -9.26
CA TYR A 212 -18.61 -13.39 -9.55
C TYR A 212 -20.05 -12.87 -9.59
N LEU A 213 -20.77 -13.24 -10.64
CA LEU A 213 -22.20 -12.98 -10.81
C LEU A 213 -22.90 -14.25 -11.31
N PHE A 214 -24.17 -14.41 -10.96
CA PHE A 214 -25.04 -15.42 -11.54
C PHE A 214 -26.17 -14.74 -12.32
N MET A 215 -26.42 -15.23 -13.53
CA MET A 215 -27.52 -14.82 -14.40
C MET A 215 -28.44 -15.99 -14.66
N GLU A 216 -29.73 -15.80 -14.42
CA GLU A 216 -30.75 -16.82 -14.67
C GLU A 216 -31.10 -16.90 -16.16
N VAL A 217 -31.72 -18.01 -16.55
CA VAL A 217 -32.37 -18.11 -17.87
C VAL A 217 -33.50 -17.08 -17.99
N ASP A 218 -33.65 -16.52 -19.18
CA ASP A 218 -34.60 -15.47 -19.53
C ASP A 218 -34.40 -14.16 -18.74
N GLU A 219 -33.13 -13.82 -18.48
CA GLU A 219 -32.70 -12.59 -17.81
C GLU A 219 -31.81 -11.73 -18.72
N GLU A 220 -32.00 -10.41 -18.68
CA GLU A 220 -31.01 -9.44 -19.13
C GLU A 220 -30.43 -8.71 -17.93
N ILE A 221 -29.09 -8.68 -17.86
CA ILE A 221 -28.34 -7.97 -16.84
C ILE A 221 -27.52 -6.83 -17.45
N GLU A 222 -27.56 -5.68 -16.80
CA GLU A 222 -26.69 -4.55 -17.11
C GLU A 222 -25.66 -4.35 -16.02
N ILE A 223 -24.38 -4.41 -16.38
CA ILE A 223 -23.24 -4.35 -15.48
C ILE A 223 -22.41 -3.10 -15.81
N LYS A 224 -22.21 -2.27 -14.79
CA LYS A 224 -21.27 -1.16 -14.82
C LYS A 224 -19.91 -1.64 -14.29
N LEU A 225 -18.84 -1.28 -15.00
CA LEU A 225 -17.47 -1.54 -14.58
C LEU A 225 -16.80 -0.33 -13.92
N THR A 226 -15.90 -0.62 -12.99
CA THR A 226 -14.84 0.28 -12.54
C THR A 226 -13.52 -0.47 -12.44
N THR A 227 -12.41 0.23 -12.71
CA THR A 227 -11.07 -0.35 -12.67
C THR A 227 -10.25 0.23 -11.54
N GLN A 228 -9.50 -0.64 -10.87
CA GLN A 228 -8.51 -0.27 -9.86
C GLN A 228 -7.16 -0.91 -10.21
N HIS A 229 -6.10 -0.11 -10.23
CA HIS A 229 -4.74 -0.59 -10.36
C HIS A 229 -4.06 -0.54 -9.00
N PHE A 230 -3.49 -1.66 -8.58
CA PHE A 230 -2.72 -1.77 -7.36
C PHE A 230 -1.25 -1.98 -7.71
N TYR A 231 -0.39 -1.14 -7.13
CA TYR A 231 1.06 -1.27 -7.17
C TYR A 231 1.54 -1.50 -5.74
N MET A 232 1.87 -2.75 -5.44
CA MET A 232 2.32 -3.21 -4.12
C MET A 232 3.84 -3.27 -4.07
N LEU A 233 4.41 -3.11 -2.87
CA LEU A 233 5.83 -3.35 -2.63
C LEU A 233 6.06 -4.74 -2.04
N PRO A 234 7.12 -5.45 -2.46
CA PRO A 234 7.47 -6.71 -1.82
C PRO A 234 7.85 -6.44 -0.36
N SER A 235 7.21 -7.15 0.56
CA SER A 235 7.47 -7.06 2.00
C SER A 235 7.70 -8.45 2.60
N ALA A 236 8.22 -8.50 3.83
CA ALA A 236 8.44 -9.76 4.54
C ALA A 236 7.14 -10.55 4.79
N GLU A 237 6.00 -9.86 4.87
CA GLU A 237 4.69 -10.47 5.10
C GLU A 237 3.97 -10.80 3.78
N ASN A 238 4.12 -9.96 2.75
CA ASN A 238 3.53 -10.14 1.43
C ASN A 238 4.61 -10.10 0.34
N LEU A 239 5.06 -11.29 -0.06
CA LEU A 239 5.96 -11.44 -1.20
C LEU A 239 5.16 -11.32 -2.51
N CYS A 240 5.56 -10.38 -3.35
CA CYS A 240 5.06 -10.23 -4.71
C CYS A 240 6.23 -10.22 -5.70
N THR A 241 5.93 -10.52 -6.97
CA THR A 241 6.92 -10.57 -8.05
C THR A 241 6.61 -9.57 -9.16
N THR A 242 7.64 -8.98 -9.77
CA THR A 242 7.50 -7.99 -10.86
C THR A 242 7.66 -8.61 -12.25
N GLN A 243 8.09 -9.86 -12.35
CA GLN A 243 8.37 -10.54 -13.62
C GLN A 243 7.86 -11.97 -13.55
N THR A 244 6.66 -12.20 -14.07
CA THR A 244 6.14 -13.55 -14.31
C THR A 244 5.39 -13.58 -15.63
N GLU A 245 5.75 -14.52 -16.49
CA GLU A 245 5.00 -14.80 -17.72
C GLU A 245 3.67 -15.51 -17.45
N MET A 246 3.53 -16.13 -16.26
CA MET A 246 2.36 -16.89 -15.84
C MET A 246 1.71 -16.24 -14.61
N SER A 247 0.37 -16.25 -14.54
CA SER A 247 -0.37 -15.73 -13.39
C SER A 247 -0.22 -16.58 -12.14
N SER A 248 -0.46 -15.96 -10.98
CA SER A 248 -0.50 -16.67 -9.70
C SER A 248 -1.57 -17.76 -9.67
N THR A 249 -2.75 -17.47 -10.24
CA THR A 249 -3.85 -18.44 -10.32
C THR A 249 -3.48 -19.63 -11.18
N ARG A 250 -2.93 -19.42 -12.40
CA ARG A 250 -2.54 -20.52 -13.28
C ARG A 250 -1.39 -21.35 -12.72
N CYS A 251 -0.42 -20.69 -12.09
CA CYS A 251 0.67 -21.35 -11.37
C CYS A 251 0.14 -22.30 -10.28
N SER A 252 -0.78 -21.81 -9.46
CA SER A 252 -1.33 -22.58 -8.35
C SER A 252 -2.19 -23.74 -8.85
N GLU A 253 -2.97 -23.55 -9.91
CA GLU A 253 -3.78 -24.58 -10.54
C GLU A 253 -2.90 -25.73 -11.08
N LEU A 254 -1.87 -25.41 -11.88
CA LEU A 254 -0.93 -26.41 -12.42
C LEU A 254 -0.20 -27.18 -11.32
N CYS A 255 0.26 -26.48 -10.27
CA CYS A 255 0.92 -27.13 -9.14
C CYS A 255 0.00 -28.11 -8.42
N HIS A 256 -1.27 -27.72 -8.20
CA HIS A 256 -2.24 -28.59 -7.54
C HIS A 256 -2.61 -29.80 -8.40
N TRP A 257 -2.77 -29.61 -9.72
CA TRP A 257 -2.99 -30.71 -10.65
C TRP A 257 -1.82 -31.69 -10.61
N GLN A 258 -0.58 -31.19 -10.67
CA GLN A 258 0.60 -32.04 -10.60
C GLN A 258 0.63 -32.84 -9.29
N HIS A 259 0.29 -32.23 -8.16
CA HIS A 259 0.22 -32.94 -6.88
C HIS A 259 -0.81 -34.08 -6.89
N VAL A 260 -1.99 -33.86 -7.50
CA VAL A 260 -3.00 -34.92 -7.63
C VAL A 260 -2.53 -36.03 -8.55
N ILE A 261 -1.92 -35.66 -9.69
CA ILE A 261 -1.40 -36.59 -10.68
C ILE A 261 -0.28 -37.45 -10.07
N ASP A 262 0.65 -36.87 -9.29
CA ASP A 262 1.73 -37.59 -8.61
C ASP A 262 1.21 -38.64 -7.62
N VAL A 263 0.04 -38.40 -7.02
CA VAL A 263 -0.57 -39.30 -6.04
C VAL A 263 -1.37 -40.43 -6.71
N VAL A 264 -2.08 -40.11 -7.80
CA VAL A 264 -3.02 -41.04 -8.44
C VAL A 264 -2.37 -41.81 -9.60
N GLY A 265 -1.43 -41.19 -10.32
CA GLY A 265 -0.72 -41.78 -11.46
C GLY A 265 -1.45 -41.65 -12.80
N CYS A 266 -2.53 -40.85 -12.88
CA CYS A 266 -3.26 -40.58 -14.11
C CYS A 266 -3.94 -39.20 -14.04
N THR A 267 -4.40 -38.70 -15.19
CA THR A 267 -5.02 -37.36 -15.32
C THR A 267 -6.49 -37.43 -15.75
N GLY A 268 -7.16 -36.27 -15.72
CA GLY A 268 -8.53 -36.09 -16.20
C GLY A 268 -8.62 -35.05 -17.32
N PRO A 269 -9.67 -35.04 -18.14
CA PRO A 269 -9.84 -34.06 -19.23
C PRO A 269 -9.84 -32.59 -18.78
N TRP A 270 -10.16 -32.32 -17.51
CA TRP A 270 -10.17 -30.99 -16.90
C TRP A 270 -8.81 -30.56 -16.34
N MET A 271 -7.76 -31.38 -16.47
CA MET A 271 -6.38 -31.06 -16.09
C MET A 271 -5.47 -31.14 -17.32
N PRO A 272 -5.61 -30.19 -18.28
CA PRO A 272 -4.81 -30.18 -19.50
C PRO A 272 -3.31 -29.97 -19.22
N ASN A 273 -2.49 -30.38 -20.19
CA ASN A 273 -1.03 -30.23 -20.21
C ASN A 273 -0.26 -31.11 -19.19
N SER A 274 -0.80 -32.25 -18.82
CA SER A 274 -0.04 -33.31 -18.13
C SER A 274 0.58 -34.30 -19.12
N GLU A 275 1.73 -34.87 -18.77
CA GLU A 275 2.37 -35.94 -19.55
C GLU A 275 1.72 -37.33 -19.32
N GLU A 276 0.99 -37.48 -18.21
CA GLU A 276 0.32 -38.73 -17.84
C GLU A 276 -0.92 -39.02 -18.69
N GLU A 277 -1.23 -40.31 -18.83
CA GLU A 277 -2.42 -40.78 -19.55
C GLU A 277 -3.72 -40.52 -18.75
N LEU A 278 -4.85 -40.49 -19.46
CA LEU A 278 -6.17 -40.34 -18.84
C LEU A 278 -6.50 -41.58 -18.01
N CYS A 279 -7.10 -41.39 -16.83
CA CYS A 279 -7.56 -42.52 -16.02
C CYS A 279 -8.58 -43.37 -16.80
N ASP A 280 -8.37 -44.68 -16.83
CA ASP A 280 -9.13 -45.64 -17.64
C ASP A 280 -9.89 -46.67 -16.79
N THR A 281 -9.85 -46.56 -15.47
CA THR A 281 -10.66 -47.39 -14.56
C THR A 281 -11.55 -46.57 -13.63
N ALA A 282 -12.64 -47.20 -13.18
CA ALA A 282 -13.55 -46.61 -12.21
C ALA A 282 -12.85 -46.28 -10.88
N ASN A 283 -11.95 -47.16 -10.42
CA ASN A 283 -11.23 -46.95 -9.18
C ASN A 283 -10.25 -45.77 -9.25
N GLU A 284 -9.49 -45.66 -10.35
CA GLU A 284 -8.58 -44.53 -10.56
C GLU A 284 -9.34 -43.21 -10.71
N THR A 285 -10.40 -43.19 -11.53
CA THR A 285 -11.23 -41.99 -11.71
C THR A 285 -11.85 -41.53 -10.38
N GLN A 286 -12.30 -42.47 -9.55
CA GLN A 286 -12.81 -42.16 -8.21
C GLN A 286 -11.74 -41.58 -7.30
N GLN A 287 -10.53 -42.12 -7.33
CA GLN A 287 -9.40 -41.59 -6.57
C GLN A 287 -9.01 -40.21 -7.08
N LEU A 288 -8.93 -40.02 -8.40
CA LEU A 288 -8.67 -38.74 -9.05
C LEU A 288 -9.61 -37.66 -8.54
N ILE A 289 -10.92 -37.88 -8.65
CA ILE A 289 -11.95 -36.93 -8.21
C ILE A 289 -11.87 -36.68 -6.71
N LYS A 290 -11.65 -37.72 -5.91
CA LYS A 290 -11.54 -37.59 -4.45
C LYS A 290 -10.32 -36.75 -4.04
N HIS A 291 -9.19 -36.89 -4.73
CA HIS A 291 -7.99 -36.11 -4.47
C HIS A 291 -8.12 -34.69 -5.04
N TYR A 292 -8.73 -34.54 -6.22
CA TYR A 292 -9.05 -33.25 -6.82
C TYR A 292 -9.93 -32.40 -5.91
N ASN A 293 -11.04 -32.96 -5.38
CA ASN A 293 -11.95 -32.22 -4.50
C ASN A 293 -11.32 -31.84 -3.14
N ARG A 294 -10.20 -32.45 -2.75
CA ARG A 294 -9.46 -32.07 -1.52
C ARG A 294 -8.50 -30.89 -1.76
N LEU A 295 -8.33 -30.45 -3.01
CA LEU A 295 -7.47 -29.33 -3.35
C LEU A 295 -8.01 -27.97 -2.92
N GLU A 296 -9.28 -27.86 -2.55
CA GLU A 296 -9.84 -26.62 -2.03
C GLU A 296 -9.14 -26.17 -0.73
N ASP A 297 -8.55 -27.09 0.04
CA ASP A 297 -7.96 -26.81 1.36
C ASP A 297 -6.43 -26.53 1.35
N LEU A 298 -5.76 -26.61 0.19
CA LEU A 298 -4.30 -26.48 0.11
C LEU A 298 -3.84 -25.03 -0.08
N ASP A 299 -2.91 -24.59 0.78
CA ASP A 299 -2.33 -23.25 0.75
C ASP A 299 -1.43 -23.07 -0.49
N SER A 300 -1.74 -22.07 -1.32
CA SER A 300 -1.01 -21.72 -2.54
C SER A 300 0.47 -21.40 -2.29
N ARG A 301 0.86 -21.06 -1.05
CA ARG A 301 2.26 -20.85 -0.66
C ARG A 301 3.13 -22.10 -0.81
N ILE A 302 2.55 -23.31 -0.73
CA ILE A 302 3.27 -24.58 -0.92
C ILE A 302 3.90 -24.63 -2.32
N CYS A 303 3.26 -24.00 -3.30
CA CYS A 303 3.67 -24.00 -4.69
C CYS A 303 4.65 -22.89 -5.07
N GLY A 304 4.99 -21.97 -4.16
CA GLY A 304 5.85 -20.82 -4.47
C GLY A 304 5.25 -19.86 -5.52
N CYS A 305 3.93 -19.88 -5.71
CA CYS A 305 3.22 -19.03 -6.66
C CYS A 305 2.96 -17.67 -6.04
N TYR A 306 3.86 -16.71 -6.28
CA TYR A 306 3.73 -15.35 -5.78
C TYR A 306 2.79 -14.52 -6.65
N GLN A 307 2.03 -13.66 -6.01
CA GLN A 307 1.20 -12.69 -6.70
C GLN A 307 2.04 -11.61 -7.41
N PRO A 308 1.58 -11.04 -8.53
CA PRO A 308 2.26 -9.92 -9.15
C PRO A 308 2.18 -8.67 -8.26
N CYS A 309 3.23 -7.88 -8.23
CA CYS A 309 3.25 -6.60 -7.51
C CYS A 309 2.36 -5.54 -8.18
N SER A 310 2.07 -5.69 -9.46
CA SER A 310 1.13 -4.86 -10.20
C SER A 310 -0.10 -5.71 -10.55
N THR A 311 -1.27 -5.31 -10.09
CA THR A 311 -2.52 -6.04 -10.39
C THR A 311 -3.63 -5.06 -10.75
N THR A 312 -4.49 -5.47 -11.68
CA THR A 312 -5.69 -4.75 -12.04
C THR A 312 -6.89 -5.51 -11.53
N ILE A 313 -7.76 -4.83 -10.81
CA ILE A 313 -9.02 -5.38 -10.33
C ILE A 313 -10.15 -4.64 -11.04
N PHE A 314 -11.06 -5.42 -11.60
CA PHE A 314 -12.29 -4.93 -12.21
C PHE A 314 -13.43 -5.20 -11.26
N THR A 315 -14.13 -4.16 -10.82
CA THR A 315 -15.32 -4.30 -9.96
C THR A 315 -16.57 -4.14 -10.80
N ALA A 316 -17.48 -5.10 -10.66
CA ALA A 316 -18.73 -5.16 -11.40
C ALA A 316 -19.91 -4.74 -10.53
N TYR A 317 -20.70 -3.77 -11.01
CA TYR A 317 -21.91 -3.30 -10.35
C TYR A 317 -23.12 -3.63 -11.21
N VAL A 318 -23.99 -4.51 -10.72
CA VAL A 318 -25.27 -4.80 -11.39
C VAL A 318 -26.19 -3.59 -11.26
N MET A 319 -26.44 -2.93 -12.38
CA MET A 319 -27.27 -1.73 -12.45
C MET A 319 -28.74 -2.06 -12.62
N ASN A 320 -29.04 -3.08 -13.42
CA ASN A 320 -30.40 -3.49 -13.72
C ASN A 320 -30.46 -4.99 -14.03
N ARG A 321 -31.58 -5.61 -13.65
CA ARG A 321 -31.96 -6.97 -13.99
C ARG A 321 -33.39 -6.94 -14.49
N LYS A 322 -33.64 -7.46 -15.68
CA LYS A 322 -34.99 -7.47 -16.28
C LYS A 322 -35.24 -8.81 -16.96
N HIS A 323 -36.51 -9.21 -17.01
CA HIS A 323 -36.90 -10.38 -17.78
C HIS A 323 -36.63 -10.14 -19.27
N TYR A 324 -36.00 -11.12 -19.92
CA TYR A 324 -35.60 -11.06 -21.31
C TYR A 324 -35.89 -12.40 -21.97
N ARG A 325 -36.84 -12.43 -22.89
CA ARG A 325 -37.25 -13.68 -23.54
C ARG A 325 -37.27 -13.51 -25.05
N ILE A 326 -36.63 -14.44 -25.73
CA ILE A 326 -36.70 -14.61 -27.18
C ILE A 326 -37.32 -15.99 -27.49
N ASN A 327 -37.29 -16.40 -28.76
CA ASN A 327 -37.89 -17.69 -29.17
C ASN A 327 -37.20 -18.93 -28.56
N VAL A 328 -35.98 -18.76 -28.03
CA VAL A 328 -35.21 -19.78 -27.33
C VAL A 328 -34.90 -19.28 -25.92
N PRO A 329 -34.79 -20.16 -24.92
CA PRO A 329 -34.31 -19.80 -23.58
C PRO A 329 -32.93 -19.14 -23.71
N SER A 330 -32.78 -17.95 -23.14
CA SER A 330 -31.59 -17.12 -23.41
C SER A 330 -31.25 -16.18 -22.26
N GLY A 331 -30.05 -15.62 -22.27
CA GLY A 331 -29.64 -14.57 -21.33
C GLY A 331 -28.84 -13.49 -22.03
N GLN A 332 -29.06 -12.23 -21.67
CA GLN A 332 -28.37 -11.09 -22.28
C GLN A 332 -27.53 -10.35 -21.24
N VAL A 333 -26.25 -10.16 -21.54
CA VAL A 333 -25.30 -9.43 -20.69
C VAL A 333 -24.83 -8.17 -21.40
N TRP A 334 -24.96 -7.04 -20.72
CA TRP A 334 -24.34 -5.77 -21.10
C TRP A 334 -23.31 -5.40 -20.06
N LEU A 335 -22.06 -5.17 -20.47
CA LEU A 335 -20.99 -4.82 -19.55
C LEU A 335 -20.14 -3.68 -20.12
N TYR A 336 -20.11 -2.55 -19.40
CA TYR A 336 -19.59 -1.29 -19.92
C TYR A 336 -19.06 -0.36 -18.82
N TYR A 337 -18.17 0.56 -19.21
CA TYR A 337 -17.73 1.66 -18.35
C TYR A 337 -18.72 2.82 -18.38
N THR A 338 -18.97 3.47 -17.23
CA THR A 338 -19.72 4.75 -17.19
C THR A 338 -18.82 5.97 -17.08
N SER A 339 -17.55 5.77 -16.77
CA SER A 339 -16.56 6.82 -16.62
C SER A 339 -15.18 6.29 -17.00
N LYS A 340 -14.28 7.21 -17.37
CA LYS A 340 -12.86 6.92 -17.63
C LYS A 340 -11.96 7.01 -16.39
N MET A 341 -12.55 7.19 -15.22
CA MET A 341 -11.81 7.28 -13.97
C MET A 341 -11.32 5.89 -13.57
N VAL A 342 -10.01 5.78 -13.39
CA VAL A 342 -9.34 4.60 -12.85
C VAL A 342 -8.78 4.95 -11.48
N THR A 343 -9.00 4.08 -10.51
CA THR A 343 -8.42 4.26 -9.17
C THR A 343 -7.02 3.66 -9.17
N ILE A 344 -6.02 4.44 -8.81
CA ILE A 344 -4.64 3.98 -8.66
C ILE A 344 -4.34 3.93 -7.17
N VAL A 345 -3.91 2.77 -6.69
CA VAL A 345 -3.52 2.49 -5.31
C VAL A 345 -2.06 2.07 -5.33
N GLU A 346 -1.17 2.95 -4.85
CA GLU A 346 0.28 2.75 -4.89
C GLU A 346 0.84 2.66 -3.47
N GLU A 347 1.62 1.62 -3.20
CA GLU A 347 2.45 1.50 -2.00
C GLU A 347 3.82 2.10 -2.25
N PHE A 348 4.31 2.88 -1.29
CA PHE A 348 5.65 3.46 -1.32
C PHE A 348 6.26 3.46 0.08
N HIS A 349 7.58 3.55 0.13
CA HIS A 349 8.28 3.77 1.39
C HIS A 349 7.98 5.19 1.89
N GLY A 350 7.22 5.28 2.98
CA GLY A 350 6.74 6.55 3.51
C GLY A 350 7.82 7.43 4.12
N TYR A 351 9.02 6.88 4.33
CA TYR A 351 10.17 7.57 4.90
C TYR A 351 11.35 7.54 3.93
N ASP A 352 11.71 8.70 3.39
CA ASP A 352 12.76 8.87 2.41
C ASP A 352 13.98 9.61 2.99
N LEU A 353 15.04 9.72 2.19
CA LEU A 353 16.25 10.41 2.63
C LEU A 353 15.99 11.91 2.92
N THR A 354 15.04 12.52 2.23
CA THR A 354 14.74 13.95 2.42
C THR A 354 14.08 14.20 3.77
N GLN A 355 13.10 13.36 4.15
CA GLN A 355 12.51 13.37 5.49
C GLN A 355 13.54 13.03 6.56
N PHE A 356 14.43 12.05 6.32
CA PHE A 356 15.52 11.74 7.25
C PHE A 356 16.43 12.95 7.50
N VAL A 357 16.86 13.65 6.46
CA VAL A 357 17.70 14.85 6.59
C VAL A 357 16.95 15.96 7.31
N ALA A 358 15.64 16.11 7.06
CA ALA A 358 14.80 17.07 7.77
C ALA A 358 14.71 16.77 9.28
N ASP A 359 14.45 15.52 9.67
CA ASP A 359 14.34 15.09 11.07
C ASP A 359 15.70 15.15 11.81
N LEU A 360 16.77 14.74 11.12
CA LEU A 360 18.15 14.89 11.60
C LEU A 360 18.51 16.37 11.80
N GLY A 361 18.19 17.20 10.81
CA GLY A 361 18.41 18.64 10.85
C GLY A 361 17.63 19.33 11.97
N GLY A 362 16.37 18.93 12.19
CA GLY A 362 15.56 19.41 13.30
C GLY A 362 16.16 19.05 14.67
N SER A 363 16.58 17.79 14.84
CA SER A 363 17.16 17.28 16.10
C SER A 363 18.52 17.92 16.41
N LEU A 364 19.39 18.05 15.42
CA LEU A 364 20.69 18.75 15.57
C LEU A 364 20.51 20.26 15.75
N GLY A 365 19.55 20.85 15.02
CA GLY A 365 19.18 22.26 15.13
C GLY A 365 18.69 22.62 16.53
N PHE A 366 17.95 21.74 17.20
CA PHE A 366 17.53 21.91 18.59
C PHE A 366 18.73 21.99 19.56
N LEU A 367 19.70 21.08 19.43
CA LEU A 367 20.94 21.12 20.25
C LEU A 367 21.78 22.38 19.99
N LEU A 368 21.88 22.78 18.73
CA LEU A 368 22.55 24.02 18.34
C LEU A 368 21.82 25.25 18.90
N GLY A 369 20.48 25.28 18.88
CA GLY A 369 19.68 26.35 19.45
C GLY A 369 19.92 26.53 20.96
N LEU A 370 19.96 25.43 21.71
CA LEU A 370 20.31 25.45 23.15
C LEU A 370 21.76 25.93 23.38
N SER A 371 22.67 25.58 22.47
CA SER A 371 24.06 26.04 22.52
C SER A 371 24.19 27.54 22.25
N VAL A 372 23.41 28.09 21.30
CA VAL A 372 23.37 29.53 20.99
C VAL A 372 22.79 30.35 22.14
N LEU A 373 21.72 29.89 22.79
CA LEU A 373 21.21 30.53 24.02
C LEU A 373 22.28 30.54 25.14
N GLY A 374 23.07 29.47 25.23
CA GLY A 374 24.25 29.41 26.10
C GLY A 374 25.30 30.48 25.74
N LEU A 375 25.58 30.67 24.45
CA LEU A 375 26.52 31.67 23.95
C LEU A 375 26.04 33.10 24.19
N ILE A 376 24.75 33.41 23.94
CA ILE A 376 24.16 34.72 24.24
C ILE A 376 24.30 35.03 25.73
N GLY A 377 23.98 34.06 26.60
CA GLY A 377 24.17 34.21 28.04
C GLY A 377 25.63 34.40 28.47
N LEU A 378 26.61 33.93 27.69
CA LEU A 378 28.03 34.20 27.91
C LEU A 378 28.38 35.63 27.49
N LEU A 379 27.91 36.07 26.32
CA LEU A 379 28.14 37.42 25.80
C LEU A 379 27.56 38.49 26.71
N GLU A 380 26.35 38.31 27.24
CA GLU A 380 25.76 39.20 28.25
C GLU A 380 26.65 39.36 29.48
N LYS A 381 27.29 38.26 29.94
CA LYS A 381 28.21 38.30 31.08
C LYS A 381 29.50 39.02 30.75
N ILE A 382 30.03 38.85 29.55
CA ILE A 382 31.23 39.58 29.08
C ILE A 382 30.93 41.07 28.99
N VAL A 383 29.80 41.47 28.39
CA VAL A 383 29.37 42.87 28.29
C VAL A 383 29.16 43.48 29.68
N ALA A 384 28.48 42.77 30.58
CA ALA A 384 28.29 43.22 31.95
C ALA A 384 29.63 43.39 32.69
N LEU A 385 30.57 42.46 32.54
CA LEU A 385 31.89 42.56 33.16
C LEU A 385 32.71 43.73 32.58
N LEU A 386 32.63 43.98 31.28
CA LEU A 386 33.32 45.12 30.65
C LEU A 386 32.69 46.46 31.06
N PHE A 387 31.35 46.55 31.14
CA PHE A 387 30.67 47.74 31.65
C PHE A 387 30.98 48.00 33.13
N ILE A 388 30.96 46.97 33.98
CA ILE A 388 31.29 47.10 35.39
C ILE A 388 32.78 47.49 35.56
N ARG A 389 33.69 46.92 34.77
CA ARG A 389 35.11 47.32 34.79
C ARG A 389 35.30 48.77 34.34
N ASN A 390 34.58 49.23 33.32
CA ASN A 390 34.63 50.63 32.89
C ASN A 390 34.05 51.58 33.95
N LEU A 391 32.94 51.23 34.61
CA LEU A 391 32.38 52.03 35.69
C LEU A 391 33.30 52.07 36.93
N ILE A 392 33.98 50.97 37.25
CA ILE A 392 34.97 50.93 38.33
C ILE A 392 36.22 51.73 37.96
N ALA A 393 36.69 51.67 36.71
CA ALA A 393 37.79 52.49 36.21
C ALA A 393 37.44 53.98 36.25
N GLU A 394 36.22 54.35 35.87
CA GLU A 394 35.74 55.73 35.93
C GLU A 394 35.61 56.23 37.37
N LYS A 395 35.15 55.38 38.30
CA LYS A 395 35.08 55.70 39.73
C LYS A 395 36.46 55.83 40.38
N ARG A 396 37.45 55.04 39.94
CA ARG A 396 38.84 55.11 40.40
C ARG A 396 39.55 56.38 39.90
N ASN A 397 39.26 56.81 38.66
CA ASN A 397 39.73 58.10 38.14
C ASN A 397 39.08 59.30 38.86
N ARG A 398 37.80 59.21 39.25
CA ARG A 398 37.13 60.25 40.06
C ARG A 398 37.61 60.28 41.53
N ALA A 399 38.07 59.16 42.08
CA ALA A 399 38.67 59.10 43.42
C ALA A 399 40.09 59.70 43.45
N GLY A 400 40.93 59.41 42.44
CA GLY A 400 42.27 60.02 42.33
C GLY A 400 42.25 61.55 42.16
N SER A 401 41.21 62.10 41.53
CA SER A 401 41.05 63.57 41.40
C SER A 401 40.64 64.28 42.70
N LYS A 402 40.10 63.55 43.70
CA LYS A 402 39.73 64.14 45.00
C LYS A 402 40.91 64.23 45.97
N ASP A 403 41.85 63.27 45.94
CA ASP A 403 43.06 63.32 46.77
C ASP A 403 44.00 64.47 46.36
N THR A 404 44.12 64.77 45.06
CA THR A 404 44.91 65.93 44.58
C THR A 404 44.31 67.28 45.03
N LYS A 405 42.98 67.37 45.19
CA LYS A 405 42.32 68.61 45.66
C LYS A 405 42.41 68.80 47.18
N GLN A 406 42.54 67.73 47.97
CA GLN A 406 42.74 67.85 49.43
C GLN A 406 44.20 68.17 49.80
N GLN A 407 45.20 67.68 49.05
CA GLN A 407 46.60 68.07 49.27
C GLN A 407 46.88 69.54 48.93
N GLN A 408 46.24 70.10 47.90
CA GLN A 408 46.38 71.53 47.55
C GLN A 408 45.66 72.48 48.53
N GLN A 409 44.72 71.99 49.34
CA GLN A 409 44.00 72.80 50.33
C GLN A 409 44.67 72.76 51.71
N GLN A 410 45.40 71.68 52.05
CA GLN A 410 46.22 71.59 53.27
C GLN A 410 47.59 72.29 53.17
N GLU A 411 48.14 72.51 51.97
CA GLU A 411 49.33 73.37 51.80
C GLU A 411 49.02 74.87 51.80
N LYS A 412 47.76 75.27 51.62
CA LYS A 412 47.34 76.68 51.57
C LYS A 412 46.97 77.28 52.94
N GLU A 413 46.68 76.46 53.95
CA GLU A 413 46.39 76.90 55.33
C GLU A 413 47.64 76.97 56.24
N LYS A 414 48.83 76.58 55.73
CA LYS A 414 50.09 76.60 56.50
C LYS A 414 51.07 77.72 56.07
N SER A 415 50.66 78.60 55.15
CA SER A 415 51.50 79.66 54.58
C SER A 415 51.02 81.10 54.85
N ASP A 416 49.90 81.29 55.57
CA ASP A 416 49.26 82.61 55.77
C ASP A 416 49.28 83.11 57.23
N ASP A 417 50.38 82.84 57.97
CA ASP A 417 50.64 83.45 59.29
C ASP A 417 51.96 84.24 59.35
N LEU A 418 52.58 84.54 58.20
CA LEU A 418 53.82 85.31 58.17
C LEU A 418 53.94 86.23 56.95
N SER A 419 53.05 87.21 56.79
CA SER A 419 53.39 88.56 56.26
C SER A 419 52.16 89.45 56.11
N GLN A 420 51.77 90.12 57.20
CA GLN A 420 51.16 91.45 57.10
C GLN A 420 52.25 92.46 56.73
N ASN A 421 52.28 92.96 55.49
CA ASN A 421 52.54 94.39 55.23
C ASN A 421 52.37 94.78 53.75
N TYR A 422 51.67 95.89 53.54
CA TYR A 422 51.68 96.79 52.38
C TYR A 422 50.98 96.38 51.06
N THR A 423 49.71 96.81 50.97
CA THR A 423 49.12 97.71 49.93
C THR A 423 49.65 97.67 48.49
N SER A 424 48.74 97.44 47.52
CA SER A 424 48.01 98.51 46.79
C SER A 424 47.60 98.06 45.37
N ILE A 425 46.39 98.50 44.93
CA ILE A 425 46.02 98.88 43.54
C ILE A 425 45.88 97.71 42.54
N THR A 426 44.83 97.53 41.72
CA THR A 426 43.51 98.13 41.43
C THR A 426 42.83 97.16 40.43
N GLU A 427 41.50 97.18 40.38
CA GLU A 427 40.62 97.14 39.18
C GLU A 427 40.83 96.06 38.10
N CYS A 428 39.80 95.49 37.46
CA CYS A 428 38.36 95.58 37.49
C CYS A 428 37.85 94.48 36.55
N SER A 429 36.62 94.00 36.80
CA SER A 429 35.57 93.65 35.82
C SER A 429 35.88 92.66 34.67
N ASP A 430 35.01 91.74 34.28
CA ASP A 430 33.58 91.58 34.52
C ASP A 430 33.16 90.19 34.00
N THR A 431 32.24 89.54 34.73
CA THR A 431 30.92 89.05 34.27
C THR A 431 30.75 88.68 32.78
N THR A 432 30.05 87.62 32.34
CA THR A 432 29.25 86.54 32.94
C THR A 432 28.68 85.69 31.79
N LEU A 433 28.11 84.54 32.16
CA LEU A 433 26.90 83.90 31.59
C LEU A 433 27.03 83.28 30.18
N ALA A 434 27.05 81.95 30.10
CA ALA A 434 25.88 81.06 30.09
C ALA A 434 25.13 81.11 28.75
N VAL A 435 25.31 80.09 27.91
CA VAL A 435 24.45 78.88 27.86
C VAL A 435 22.99 79.25 27.69
N ALA A 436 22.49 79.13 26.46
CA ALA A 436 21.51 78.12 26.09
C ALA A 436 21.08 78.37 24.63
N ASN A 437 21.10 77.32 23.80
CA ASN A 437 19.92 77.04 22.99
C ASN A 437 19.84 75.60 22.52
N VAL A 438 18.67 75.04 22.77
CA VAL A 438 18.11 73.77 22.33
C VAL A 438 17.44 73.96 20.97
N LYS A 439 17.41 72.88 20.18
CA LYS A 439 16.64 72.55 18.94
C LYS A 439 17.62 72.41 17.77
N LYS A 440 17.69 71.30 17.04
CA LYS A 440 16.68 70.28 16.72
C LYS A 440 17.37 68.96 16.38
#